data_AF-A0A918V6I1-F1
#
_entry.id   AF-A0A918V6I1-F1
#
_cell.length_a   1.000
_cell.length_b   1.000
_cell.length_c   1.000
_cell.angle_alpha   90.00
_cell.angle_beta   90.00
_cell.angle_gamma   90.00
#
_symmetry.space_group_name_H-M   'P 1'
#
loop_
_entity.id
_entity.type
_entity.pdbx_description
1 polymer ?
#
loop_
_entity_poly.entity_id
_entity_poly.type
_entity_poly.pdbx_seq_one_letter_code
_entity_poly.pdbx_strand_id
1 'polypeptide(L)' 'MAADREAATRRMNFVDDLELHLTGGCGLCGLEADWMCAACGLCNCHRHDQCSRPSSATA' A
#
# COMPACT_ATOMS: atom_id res chain seq x y z
N MET A 1 18.00 23.37 8.09
CA MET A 1 17.68 22.52 9.26
C MET A 1 16.28 21.92 9.14
N ALA A 2 15.18 22.68 9.23
CA ALA A 2 13.83 22.10 9.14
C ALA A 2 13.48 21.60 7.72
N ALA A 3 13.74 22.40 6.69
CA ALA A 3 13.47 22.03 5.29
C ALA A 3 14.28 20.81 4.83
N ASP A 4 15.55 20.70 5.24
CA ASP A 4 16.41 19.55 4.89
C ASP A 4 15.85 18.25 5.49
N ARG A 5 15.32 18.32 6.72
CA ARG A 5 14.68 17.18 7.37
C ARG A 5 13.40 16.76 6.64
N GLU A 6 12.56 17.71 6.26
CA GLU A 6 11.33 17.43 5.50
C GLU A 6 11.64 16.79 4.13
N ALA A 7 12.68 17.27 3.44
CA ALA A 7 13.14 16.68 2.20
C ALA A 7 13.66 15.25 2.38
N ALA A 8 14.40 14.99 3.47
CA ALA A 8 14.85 13.65 3.81
C ALA A 8 13.69 12.69 4.11
N THR A 9 12.70 13.12 4.89
CA THR A 9 11.48 12.34 5.16
C THR A 9 10.72 12.03 3.88
N ARG A 10 10.51 13.03 3.00
CA ARG A 10 9.82 12.81 1.72
C ARG A 10 10.55 11.77 0.86
N ARG A 11 11.88 11.82 0.84
CA ARG A 11 12.69 10.86 0.08
C ARG A 11 12.59 9.45 0.64
N MET A 12 12.61 9.29 1.97
CA MET A 12 12.41 7.97 2.58
C MET A 12 11.03 7.39 2.23
N ASN A 13 9.97 8.17 2.40
CA ASN A 13 8.62 7.72 2.08
C ASN A 13 8.48 7.31 0.61
N PHE A 14 9.09 8.07 -0.30
CA PHE A 14 9.07 7.71 -1.73
C PHE A 14 9.79 6.38 -2.01
N VAL A 15 10.92 6.12 -1.33
CA VAL A 15 11.65 4.86 -1.50
C VAL A 15 10.83 3.68 -0.97
N ASP A 16 10.20 3.84 0.18
CA ASP A 16 9.32 2.84 0.80
C ASP A 16 8.11 2.53 -0.12
N ASP A 17 7.45 3.57 -0.63
CA ASP A 17 6.33 3.43 -1.56
C ASP A 17 6.75 2.69 -2.85
N LEU A 18 7.93 3.01 -3.37
CA LEU A 18 8.48 2.39 -4.58
C LEU A 18 8.84 0.93 -4.34
N GLU A 19 9.44 0.60 -3.18
CA GLU A 19 9.76 -0.78 -2.80
C GLU A 19 8.50 -1.63 -2.76
N LEU A 20 7.46 -1.19 -2.03
CA LEU A 20 6.17 -1.88 -1.99
C LEU A 20 5.60 -2.10 -3.39
N HIS A 21 5.67 -1.10 -4.26
CA HIS A 21 5.15 -1.24 -5.62
C HIS A 21 5.91 -2.29 -6.43
N LEU A 22 7.24 -2.30 -6.32
CA LEU A 22 8.11 -3.23 -7.05
C LEU A 22 8.02 -4.67 -6.54
N THR A 23 7.72 -4.86 -5.25
CA THR A 23 7.50 -6.20 -4.65
C THR A 23 6.08 -6.72 -4.86
N GLY A 24 5.22 -5.98 -5.56
CA GLY A 24 3.88 -6.40 -5.94
C GLY A 24 2.79 -5.97 -4.97
N GLY A 25 3.08 -5.07 -4.03
CA GLY A 25 2.12 -4.37 -3.18
C GLY A 25 1.71 -2.99 -3.74
N CYS A 26 1.19 -2.13 -2.88
CA CYS A 26 0.79 -0.77 -3.20
C CYS A 26 1.33 0.22 -2.15
N GLY A 27 2.40 0.94 -2.50
CA GLY A 27 3.01 1.97 -1.65
C GLY A 27 2.03 3.04 -1.18
N LEU A 28 1.23 3.58 -2.11
CA LEU A 28 0.20 4.60 -1.79
C LEU A 28 -0.81 4.17 -0.73
N CYS A 29 -1.10 2.87 -0.67
CA CYS A 29 -2.03 2.29 0.29
C CYS A 29 -1.31 1.66 1.51
N GLY A 30 0.03 1.58 1.50
CA GLY A 30 0.82 0.84 2.49
C GLY A 30 0.47 -0.65 2.56
N LEU A 31 0.04 -1.25 1.45
CA LEU A 31 -0.40 -2.65 1.41
C LEU A 31 0.67 -3.53 0.77
N GLU A 32 1.19 -4.50 1.54
CA GLU A 32 2.05 -5.56 1.03
C GLU A 32 1.32 -6.44 0.01
N ALA A 33 2.09 -7.16 -0.83
CA ALA A 33 1.55 -8.07 -1.85
C ALA A 33 0.59 -9.12 -1.25
N ASP A 34 0.96 -9.71 -0.11
CA ASP A 34 0.16 -10.73 0.59
C ASP A 34 -1.16 -10.17 1.17
N TRP A 35 -1.27 -8.85 1.28
CA TRP A 35 -2.44 -8.15 1.80
C TRP A 35 -3.32 -7.57 0.68
N MET A 36 -2.91 -7.76 -0.58
CA MET A 36 -3.76 -7.46 -1.73
C MET A 36 -4.90 -8.46 -1.84
N CYS A 37 -5.99 -8.06 -2.50
CA CYS A 37 -7.14 -8.94 -2.64
C CYS A 37 -6.78 -10.19 -3.46
N ALA A 38 -6.86 -11.38 -2.86
CA ALA A 38 -6.58 -12.64 -3.55
C ALA A 38 -7.48 -12.90 -4.78
N ALA A 39 -8.68 -12.31 -4.83
CA ALA A 39 -9.63 -12.53 -5.92
C ALA A 39 -9.37 -11.65 -7.15
N CYS A 40 -8.95 -10.39 -6.96
CA CYS A 40 -8.80 -9.43 -8.07
C CYS A 40 -7.39 -8.82 -8.18
N GLY A 41 -6.48 -9.10 -7.25
CA GLY A 41 -5.13 -8.56 -7.24
C GLY A 41 -5.06 -7.04 -7.00
N LEU A 42 -6.16 -6.40 -6.58
CA LEU A 42 -6.23 -4.95 -6.40
C LEU A 42 -6.10 -4.56 -4.92
N CYS A 43 -5.57 -3.35 -4.67
CA CYS A 43 -5.48 -2.73 -3.34
C CYS A 43 -6.71 -1.85 -3.02
N ASN A 44 -6.79 -1.33 -1.79
CA ASN A 44 -7.91 -0.49 -1.34
C ASN A 44 -8.06 0.83 -2.14
N CYS A 45 -6.98 1.27 -2.78
CA CYS A 45 -6.95 2.47 -3.63
C CYS A 45 -7.86 2.30 -4.85
N HIS A 46 -8.07 1.05 -5.30
CA HIS A 46 -9.01 0.66 -6.35
C HIS A 46 -10.26 0.04 -5.71
N ARG A 47 -10.93 0.77 -4.82
CA ARG A 47 -12.13 0.25 -4.14
C ARG A 47 -13.17 -0.19 -5.18
N HIS A 48 -13.36 -1.50 -5.31
CA HIS A 48 -14.40 -2.10 -6.12
C HIS A 48 -15.52 -2.57 -5.18
N ASP A 49 -16.74 -2.10 -5.39
CA ASP A 49 -17.90 -2.47 -4.55
C ASP A 49 -18.24 -3.98 -4.62
N GLN A 50 -17.66 -4.70 -5.59
CA GLN A 50 -17.78 -6.15 -5.75
C GLN A 50 -16.64 -6.94 -5.08
N CYS A 51 -15.62 -6.26 -4.56
CA CYS A 51 -14.47 -6.90 -3.93
C CYS A 51 -14.86 -7.36 -2.51
N SER A 52 -15.33 -8.60 -2.37
CA SER A 52 -15.56 -9.23 -1.07
C SER A 52 -14.21 -9.63 -0.44
N ARG A 53 -13.47 -8.66 0.11
CA ARG A 53 -12.35 -8.97 1.00
C ARG A 53 -12.96 -9.58 2.27
N PRO A 54 -12.48 -10.72 2.78
CA PRO A 54 -12.86 -11.14 4.12
C PRO A 54 -12.39 -10.03 5.07
N SER A 55 -13.34 -9.28 5.67
CA SER A 55 -12.99 -8.53 6.88
C SER A 55 -12.61 -9.58 7.92
N SER A 56 -11.66 -9.29 8.81
CA SER A 56 -11.32 -10.19 9.91
C SER A 56 -12.48 -10.22 10.92
N ALA A 57 -13.59 -10.81 10.53
CA ALA A 57 -14.74 -11.13 11.32
C ALA A 57 -15.28 -12.41 10.72
N THR A 58 -14.64 -13.53 11.07
CA THR A 58 -15.24 -14.82 11.45
C THR A 58 -14.16 -15.90 11.34
N ALA A 59 -13.70 -16.39 12.49
CA ALA A 59 -13.30 -17.79 12.67
C ALA A 59 -14.37 -18.42 13.57
#